data_AF-A0A496BB07-F1
#
_entry.id   AF-A0A496BB07-F1
#
_cell.length_a   1.000
_cell.length_b   1.000
_cell.length_c   1.000
_cell.angle_alpha   90.00
_cell.angle_beta   90.00
_cell.angle_gamma   90.00
#
_symmetry.space_group_name_H-M   'P 1'
#
loop_
_entity.id
_entity.type
_entity.pdbx_description
1 polymer ?
#
loop_
_entity_poly.entity_id
_entity_poly.type
_entity_poly.pdbx_seq_one_letter_code
_entity_poly.pdbx_strand_id
1 'polypeptide(L)'
;MKTLRKIKELSTHLILAALGILFAIVGTYFVSGPDAQAQGFVRPAPVLKSEKVVLAGSMNVIWGETTSIMSIVADYTPVGKGTAVLVRSDVLADGETEDDIRAVFTDNMKFVEYLQEVVFNEIPLFGNPGSERSVPVHEATIDNSGDGHSQIATKISSEGTTIKIKWSDLEAPVVVTSAPRSFGPPFYINGMMLPAKSFQVLINGTEVKGKFESFGKGPEGGKTQIPPVFSLISTTWIQPDEPVPSKGRRGGSRPNRSEQQEEGQQEKSQ
;
A
#
# COMPACT_ATOMS: atom_id res chain seq x y z
N MET A 1 57.23 25.17 -8.23
CA MET A 1 56.42 24.46 -7.22
C MET A 1 55.56 25.35 -6.30
N LYS A 2 55.93 26.61 -6.00
CA LYS A 2 55.10 27.49 -5.12
C LYS A 2 53.78 27.96 -5.74
N THR A 3 53.68 28.05 -7.06
CA THR A 3 52.49 28.59 -7.76
C THR A 3 51.30 27.61 -7.81
N LEU A 4 51.56 26.30 -7.87
CA LEU A 4 50.53 25.25 -7.88
C LEU A 4 49.84 25.06 -6.51
N ARG A 5 50.52 25.38 -5.41
CA ARG A 5 49.96 25.31 -4.06
C ARG A 5 48.92 26.40 -3.80
N LYS A 6 49.15 27.62 -4.31
CA LYS A 6 48.21 28.75 -4.20
C LYS A 6 46.91 28.53 -5.00
N ILE A 7 46.96 27.80 -6.12
CA ILE A 7 45.77 27.51 -6.94
C ILE A 7 44.85 26.49 -6.23
N LYS A 8 45.42 25.51 -5.50
CA LYS A 8 44.63 24.54 -4.70
C LYS A 8 43.97 25.17 -3.46
N GLU A 9 44.63 26.11 -2.79
CA GLU A 9 44.02 26.84 -1.67
C GLU A 9 42.91 27.79 -2.14
N LEU A 10 43.09 28.48 -3.27
CA LEU A 10 42.03 29.33 -3.83
C LEU A 10 40.80 28.53 -4.25
N SER A 11 40.97 27.31 -4.81
CA SER A 11 39.83 26.49 -5.22
C SER A 11 39.04 25.95 -4.03
N THR A 12 39.72 25.63 -2.91
CA THR A 12 39.07 25.07 -1.72
C THR A 12 38.24 26.12 -0.99
N HIS A 13 38.72 27.37 -0.92
CA HIS A 13 37.95 28.47 -0.36
C HIS A 13 36.77 28.92 -1.26
N LEU A 14 36.92 28.85 -2.59
CA LEU A 14 35.81 29.11 -3.51
C LEU A 14 34.71 28.05 -3.41
N ILE A 15 35.09 26.77 -3.26
CA ILE A 15 34.15 25.65 -3.12
C ILE A 15 33.39 25.72 -1.78
N LEU A 16 34.08 26.08 -0.69
CA LEU A 16 33.43 26.27 0.63
C LEU A 16 32.52 27.50 0.66
N ALA A 17 32.89 28.59 -0.03
CA ALA A 17 32.02 29.76 -0.17
C ALA A 17 30.79 29.46 -1.03
N ALA A 18 30.93 28.68 -2.11
CA ALA A 18 29.81 28.25 -2.95
C ALA A 18 28.85 27.29 -2.20
N LEU A 19 29.37 26.38 -1.37
CA LEU A 19 28.55 25.52 -0.51
C LEU A 19 27.84 26.29 0.62
N GLY A 20 28.50 27.29 1.20
CA GLY A 20 27.87 28.19 2.19
C GLY A 20 26.73 29.03 1.59
N ILE A 21 26.89 29.50 0.36
CA ILE A 21 25.84 30.23 -0.37
C ILE A 21 24.70 29.29 -0.80
N LEU A 22 24.99 28.04 -1.18
CA LEU A 22 23.97 27.05 -1.51
C LEU A 22 23.14 26.64 -0.27
N PHE A 23 23.78 26.52 0.90
CA PHE A 23 23.07 26.29 2.17
C PHE A 23 22.23 27.50 2.61
N ALA A 24 22.70 28.72 2.35
CA ALA A 24 21.93 29.93 2.63
C ALA A 24 20.70 30.05 1.71
N ILE A 25 20.85 29.74 0.40
CA ILE A 25 19.76 29.83 -0.58
C ILE A 25 18.70 28.75 -0.33
N VAL A 26 19.10 27.50 -0.05
CA VAL A 26 18.16 26.42 0.29
C VAL A 26 17.47 26.68 1.65
N GLY A 27 18.17 27.33 2.58
CA GLY A 27 17.59 27.77 3.86
C GLY A 27 16.56 28.91 3.75
N THR A 28 16.61 29.73 2.69
CA THR A 28 15.68 30.86 2.48
C THR A 28 14.46 30.56 1.61
N TYR A 29 14.38 29.41 0.94
CA TYR A 29 13.16 29.03 0.20
C TYR A 29 12.08 28.38 1.06
N PHE A 30 12.39 28.08 2.32
CA PHE A 30 11.39 27.91 3.38
C PHE A 30 11.49 29.13 4.28
N VAL A 31 10.40 29.90 4.43
CA VAL A 31 10.32 31.18 5.19
C VAL A 31 10.79 32.38 4.34
N SER A 32 9.93 33.17 3.70
CA SER A 32 8.95 34.04 4.36
C SER A 32 8.23 34.94 3.34
N GLY A 33 6.91 35.09 3.48
CA GLY A 33 6.24 36.37 3.22
C GLY A 33 6.40 37.28 4.47
N PRO A 34 6.30 38.60 4.33
CA PRO A 34 6.78 39.57 5.32
C PRO A 34 6.00 39.67 6.65
N ASP A 35 5.03 38.80 6.93
CA ASP A 35 4.21 38.86 8.16
C ASP A 35 4.52 37.77 9.20
N ALA A 36 5.55 36.93 9.01
CA ALA A 36 5.88 35.86 9.95
C ALA A 36 6.90 36.30 11.02
N GLN A 37 6.61 37.35 11.79
CA GLN A 37 7.32 37.60 13.05
C GLN A 37 6.69 36.81 14.20
N ALA A 38 7.49 35.88 14.74
CA ALA A 38 7.57 35.53 16.16
C ALA A 38 6.28 35.08 16.88
N GLN A 39 5.84 33.86 16.59
CA GLN A 39 5.49 32.90 17.66
C GLN A 39 6.17 31.57 17.35
N GLY A 40 7.35 31.37 17.97
CA GLY A 40 8.15 30.15 17.90
C GLY A 40 7.51 28.97 18.62
N PHE A 41 6.33 28.56 18.18
CA PHE A 41 5.78 27.24 18.47
C PHE A 41 6.09 26.35 17.27
N VAL A 42 7.23 25.68 17.30
CA VAL A 42 7.30 24.37 16.65
C VAL A 42 6.28 23.53 17.41
N ARG A 43 5.05 23.44 16.89
CA ARG A 43 4.10 22.49 17.46
C ARG A 43 4.80 21.13 17.41
N PRO A 44 4.94 20.43 18.54
CA PRO A 44 5.49 19.08 18.49
C PRO A 44 4.70 18.33 17.44
N ALA A 45 5.40 17.62 16.55
CA ALA A 45 4.72 16.78 15.57
C ALA A 45 3.71 15.92 16.33
N PRO A 46 2.45 15.86 15.88
CA PRO A 46 1.45 15.08 16.57
C PRO A 46 1.98 13.66 16.74
N VAL A 47 2.20 13.25 17.99
CA VAL A 47 2.63 11.89 18.29
C VAL A 47 1.43 11.00 18.01
N LEU A 48 1.55 10.15 17.00
CA LEU A 48 0.56 9.11 16.76
C LEU A 48 0.52 8.22 17.98
N LYS A 49 -0.66 8.11 18.59
CA LYS A 49 -0.84 7.20 19.71
C LYS A 49 -0.74 5.76 19.20
N SER A 50 0.08 4.95 19.84
CA SER A 50 0.42 3.60 19.39
C SER A 50 -0.80 2.69 19.24
N GLU A 51 -1.86 2.92 20.03
CA GLU A 51 -3.12 2.18 19.96
C GLU A 51 -3.91 2.39 18.67
N LYS A 52 -3.61 3.46 17.92
CA LYS A 52 -4.25 3.72 16.61
C LYS A 52 -3.45 3.16 15.44
N VAL A 53 -2.19 2.76 15.65
CA VAL A 53 -1.36 2.20 14.57
C VAL A 53 -1.70 0.72 14.43
N VAL A 54 -2.29 0.37 13.29
CA VAL A 54 -2.65 -1.01 12.93
C VAL A 54 -1.40 -1.76 12.48
N LEU A 55 -0.66 -1.17 11.56
CA LEU A 55 0.65 -1.66 11.15
C LEU A 55 1.53 -0.52 10.64
N ALA A 56 2.84 -0.69 10.78
CA ALA A 56 3.85 0.09 10.07
C ALA A 56 4.89 -0.85 9.47
N GLY A 57 5.28 -0.62 8.22
CA GLY A 57 6.23 -1.48 7.51
C GLY A 57 6.17 -1.26 6.00
N SER A 58 6.11 -2.33 5.21
CA SER A 58 6.01 -2.27 3.74
C SER A 58 4.92 -3.18 3.21
N MET A 59 4.43 -2.89 2.00
CA MET A 59 3.45 -3.72 1.31
C MET A 59 3.79 -3.81 -0.18
N ASN A 60 3.89 -5.00 -0.74
CA ASN A 60 4.12 -5.22 -2.17
C ASN A 60 2.87 -5.84 -2.80
N VAL A 61 2.47 -5.34 -3.96
CA VAL A 61 1.26 -5.76 -4.63
C VAL A 61 1.56 -6.10 -6.09
N ILE A 62 1.00 -7.22 -6.53
CA ILE A 62 0.80 -7.60 -7.92
C ILE A 62 -0.69 -7.89 -8.05
N TRP A 63 -1.35 -7.24 -8.99
CA TRP A 63 -2.77 -7.40 -9.24
C TRP A 63 -3.02 -7.80 -10.69
N GLY A 64 -3.79 -8.87 -10.86
CA GLY A 64 -4.09 -9.47 -12.15
C GLY A 64 -5.32 -10.35 -12.08
N GLU A 65 -5.87 -10.68 -13.24
CA GLU A 65 -7.12 -11.43 -13.38
C GLU A 65 -6.97 -12.86 -12.83
N THR A 66 -5.89 -13.53 -13.26
CA THR A 66 -5.53 -14.91 -12.88
C THR A 66 -4.63 -14.93 -11.66
N THR A 67 -3.70 -13.98 -11.56
CA THR A 67 -2.70 -13.90 -10.50
C THR A 67 -2.78 -12.59 -9.73
N SER A 68 -2.95 -12.66 -8.41
CA SER A 68 -2.87 -11.56 -7.47
C SER A 68 -2.04 -11.96 -6.26
N ILE A 69 -1.06 -11.14 -5.91
CA ILE A 69 -0.17 -11.34 -4.77
C ILE A 69 -0.12 -10.07 -3.94
N MET A 70 -0.25 -10.22 -2.63
CA MET A 70 -0.08 -9.14 -1.66
C MET A 70 0.85 -9.60 -0.56
N SER A 71 2.02 -8.98 -0.47
CA SER A 71 2.97 -9.15 0.63
C SER A 71 2.85 -7.97 1.59
N ILE A 72 2.66 -8.25 2.87
CA ILE A 72 2.67 -7.25 3.95
C ILE A 72 3.82 -7.63 4.88
N VAL A 73 4.79 -6.73 5.02
CA VAL A 73 5.91 -6.86 5.97
C VAL A 73 5.70 -5.81 7.05
N ALA A 74 5.51 -6.22 8.29
CA ALA A 74 5.32 -5.31 9.41
C ALA A 74 6.57 -5.22 10.29
N ASP A 75 7.10 -4.00 10.41
CA ASP A 75 8.08 -3.63 11.44
C ASP A 75 7.41 -3.33 12.77
N TYR A 76 6.12 -3.01 12.75
CA TYR A 76 5.32 -2.79 13.94
C TYR A 76 3.88 -3.23 13.71
N THR A 77 3.37 -4.04 14.65
CA THR A 77 1.95 -4.24 14.92
C THR A 77 1.75 -4.46 16.43
N PRO A 78 0.50 -4.41 16.94
CA PRO A 78 0.22 -4.79 18.33
C PRO A 78 0.65 -6.22 18.71
N VAL A 79 0.77 -7.13 17.75
CA VAL A 79 1.16 -8.54 17.98
C VAL A 79 2.61 -8.84 17.61
N GLY A 80 3.39 -7.81 17.26
CA GLY A 80 4.81 -7.91 16.93
C GLY A 80 5.11 -7.80 15.43
N LYS A 81 6.36 -8.09 15.07
CA LYS A 81 6.82 -8.09 13.67
C LYS A 81 6.40 -9.36 12.95
N GLY A 82 6.21 -9.28 11.64
CA GLY A 82 5.96 -10.45 10.81
C GLY A 82 5.73 -10.10 9.35
N THR A 83 5.75 -11.12 8.51
CA THR A 83 5.46 -11.03 7.09
C THR A 83 4.34 -11.99 6.74
N ALA A 84 3.34 -11.49 6.01
CA ALA A 84 2.28 -12.30 5.45
C ALA A 84 2.24 -12.08 3.94
N VAL A 85 2.24 -13.15 3.16
CA VAL A 85 2.08 -13.11 1.71
C VAL A 85 0.85 -13.89 1.30
N LEU A 86 -0.15 -13.17 0.84
CA LEU A 86 -1.31 -13.77 0.20
C LEU A 86 -1.01 -14.00 -1.27
N VAL A 87 -1.37 -15.20 -1.74
CA VAL A 87 -1.29 -15.60 -3.14
C VAL A 87 -2.64 -16.15 -3.57
N ARG A 88 -3.17 -15.58 -4.66
CA ARG A 88 -4.19 -16.19 -5.52
C ARG A 88 -3.59 -16.28 -6.92
N SER A 89 -3.41 -17.47 -7.46
CA SER A 89 -2.83 -17.66 -8.78
C SER A 89 -3.49 -18.83 -9.47
N ASP A 90 -4.10 -18.55 -10.63
CA ASP A 90 -4.22 -19.51 -11.72
C ASP A 90 -2.90 -19.46 -12.51
N VAL A 91 -2.06 -20.47 -12.32
CA VAL A 91 -0.64 -20.42 -12.73
C VAL A 91 -0.51 -20.48 -14.25
N LEU A 92 -1.30 -21.32 -14.90
CA LEU A 92 -1.25 -21.55 -16.34
C LEU A 92 -2.28 -20.72 -17.14
N ALA A 93 -3.15 -19.98 -16.45
CA ALA A 93 -4.25 -19.20 -17.02
C ALA A 93 -5.24 -20.08 -17.80
N ASP A 94 -5.49 -21.30 -17.32
CA ASP A 94 -6.36 -22.30 -17.94
C ASP A 94 -7.58 -22.70 -17.09
N GLY A 95 -7.87 -21.94 -16.03
CA GLY A 95 -9.02 -22.11 -15.15
C GLY A 95 -8.66 -22.77 -13.81
N GLU A 96 -9.64 -23.02 -12.95
CA GLU A 96 -9.38 -23.61 -11.62
C GLU A 96 -8.89 -25.08 -11.75
N THR A 97 -7.59 -25.29 -11.56
CA THR A 97 -6.89 -26.59 -11.67
C THR A 97 -6.08 -26.91 -10.41
N GLU A 98 -5.43 -28.08 -10.35
CA GLU A 98 -4.68 -28.53 -9.17
C GLU A 98 -3.36 -27.77 -8.95
N ASP A 99 -2.82 -27.10 -9.97
CA ASP A 99 -1.61 -26.27 -9.87
C ASP A 99 -1.87 -24.87 -9.30
N ASP A 100 -3.14 -24.50 -9.14
CA ASP A 100 -3.53 -23.21 -8.61
C ASP A 100 -3.21 -23.05 -7.14
N ILE A 101 -2.75 -21.86 -6.78
CA ILE A 101 -2.45 -21.51 -5.39
C ILE A 101 -3.47 -20.50 -4.90
N ARG A 102 -4.13 -20.84 -3.79
CA ARG A 102 -4.90 -19.91 -2.99
C ARG A 102 -4.57 -20.09 -1.52
N ALA A 103 -3.58 -19.34 -1.04
CA ALA A 103 -3.04 -19.51 0.31
C ALA A 103 -2.38 -18.24 0.85
N VAL A 104 -2.15 -18.24 2.15
CA VAL A 104 -1.32 -17.25 2.87
C VAL A 104 -0.06 -17.93 3.37
N PHE A 105 1.09 -17.31 3.16
CA PHE A 105 2.38 -17.75 3.67
C PHE A 105 2.88 -16.75 4.71
N THR A 106 3.37 -17.22 5.85
CA THR A 106 3.80 -16.33 6.93
C THR A 106 4.99 -16.85 7.71
N ASP A 107 5.81 -15.93 8.21
CA ASP A 107 6.87 -16.22 9.19
C ASP A 107 6.36 -16.07 10.65
N ASN A 108 5.13 -15.59 10.85
CA ASN A 108 4.52 -15.36 12.15
C ASN A 108 3.00 -15.61 12.10
N MET A 109 2.56 -16.72 12.70
CA MET A 109 1.14 -17.10 12.74
C MET A 109 0.26 -16.09 13.47
N LYS A 110 0.72 -15.55 14.61
CA LYS A 110 -0.04 -14.54 15.37
C LYS A 110 -0.27 -13.26 14.58
N PHE A 111 0.70 -12.91 13.72
CA PHE A 111 0.56 -11.76 12.83
C PHE A 111 -0.54 -11.99 11.78
N VAL A 112 -0.61 -13.19 11.19
CA VAL A 112 -1.69 -13.52 10.25
C VAL A 112 -3.05 -13.57 10.94
N GLU A 113 -3.15 -14.15 12.13
CA GLU A 113 -4.40 -14.15 12.92
C GLU A 113 -4.89 -12.71 13.15
N TYR A 114 -3.98 -11.82 13.57
CA TYR A 114 -4.29 -10.40 13.72
C TYR A 114 -4.75 -9.75 12.39
N LEU A 115 -4.04 -10.00 11.29
CA LEU A 115 -4.44 -9.47 9.98
C LEU A 115 -5.79 -10.04 9.53
N GLN A 116 -6.11 -11.29 9.83
CA GLN A 116 -7.40 -11.89 9.52
C GLN A 116 -8.54 -11.14 10.21
N GLU A 117 -8.37 -10.79 11.48
CA GLU A 117 -9.36 -10.04 12.25
C GLU A 117 -9.56 -8.62 11.72
N VAL A 118 -8.46 -7.89 11.49
CA VAL A 118 -8.51 -6.44 11.25
C VAL A 118 -8.45 -6.01 9.78
N VAL A 119 -7.78 -6.78 8.92
CA VAL A 119 -7.48 -6.38 7.53
C VAL A 119 -8.17 -7.29 6.51
N PHE A 120 -7.96 -8.61 6.58
CA PHE A 120 -8.32 -9.52 5.50
C PHE A 120 -9.82 -9.66 5.29
N ASN A 121 -10.61 -9.52 6.36
CA ASN A 121 -12.07 -9.40 6.29
C ASN A 121 -12.56 -8.27 5.36
N GLU A 122 -11.71 -7.28 5.06
CA GLU A 122 -12.02 -6.11 4.25
C GLU A 122 -11.40 -6.15 2.85
N ILE A 123 -10.63 -7.21 2.54
CA ILE A 123 -9.93 -7.38 1.27
C ILE A 123 -10.57 -8.56 0.52
N PRO A 124 -11.25 -8.32 -0.63
CA PRO A 124 -11.98 -9.34 -1.37
C PRO A 124 -11.15 -10.58 -1.77
N LEU A 125 -9.81 -10.44 -1.88
CA LEU A 125 -8.92 -11.56 -2.19
C LEU A 125 -8.95 -12.68 -1.12
N PHE A 126 -9.29 -12.36 0.13
CA PHE A 126 -9.23 -13.29 1.26
C PHE A 126 -10.54 -14.04 1.53
N GLY A 127 -11.60 -13.76 0.78
CA GLY A 127 -12.94 -14.26 1.08
C GLY A 127 -13.72 -13.32 1.99
N ASN A 128 -15.05 -13.46 2.01
CA ASN A 128 -15.90 -12.62 2.83
C ASN A 128 -15.91 -13.14 4.28
N PRO A 129 -16.08 -12.26 5.29
CA PRO A 129 -16.36 -12.65 6.66
C PRO A 129 -17.56 -13.60 6.71
N GLY A 130 -17.39 -14.80 7.26
CA GLY A 130 -18.44 -15.81 7.36
C GLY A 130 -18.63 -16.70 6.13
N SER A 131 -17.76 -16.62 5.12
CA SER A 131 -17.69 -17.67 4.09
C SER A 131 -16.80 -18.83 4.58
N GLU A 132 -17.26 -20.08 4.40
CA GLU A 132 -16.54 -21.32 4.79
C GLU A 132 -15.14 -21.48 4.15
N ARG A 133 -14.72 -20.56 3.27
CA ARG A 133 -13.42 -20.57 2.61
C ARG A 133 -12.44 -19.66 3.33
N SER A 134 -12.04 -20.05 4.55
CA SER A 134 -10.76 -19.56 5.08
C SER A 134 -9.65 -20.02 4.13
N VAL A 135 -8.83 -19.09 3.64
CA VAL A 135 -7.67 -19.46 2.82
C VAL A 135 -6.66 -20.18 3.72
N PRO A 136 -6.08 -21.31 3.30
CA PRO A 136 -5.10 -22.03 4.08
C PRO A 136 -3.90 -21.12 4.39
N VAL A 137 -3.41 -21.21 5.63
CA VAL A 137 -2.24 -20.48 6.09
C VAL A 137 -1.11 -21.47 6.29
N HIS A 138 0.04 -21.20 5.69
CA HIS A 138 1.25 -22.02 5.79
C HIS A 138 2.38 -21.22 6.44
N GLU A 139 3.09 -21.86 7.36
CA GLU A 139 4.37 -21.33 7.82
C GLU A 139 5.39 -21.35 6.68
N ALA A 140 6.15 -20.28 6.54
CA ALA A 140 7.13 -20.12 5.48
C ALA A 140 8.33 -19.32 5.95
N THR A 141 9.48 -19.61 5.35
CA THR A 141 10.64 -18.71 5.37
C THR A 141 10.48 -17.68 4.26
N ILE A 142 10.65 -16.40 4.59
CA ILE A 142 10.46 -15.29 3.65
C ILE A 142 11.73 -14.45 3.60
N ASP A 143 12.39 -14.46 2.44
CA ASP A 143 13.61 -13.71 2.18
C ASP A 143 13.30 -12.53 1.24
N ASN A 144 13.47 -11.32 1.75
CA ASN A 144 13.39 -10.09 0.95
C ASN A 144 14.79 -9.62 0.57
N SER A 145 14.98 -9.19 -0.67
CA SER A 145 16.28 -8.76 -1.21
C SER A 145 16.11 -7.69 -2.30
N GLY A 146 17.24 -7.10 -2.71
CA GLY A 146 17.28 -6.03 -3.71
C GLY A 146 17.47 -4.65 -3.08
N ASP A 147 17.28 -3.61 -3.90
CA ASP A 147 17.32 -2.21 -3.49
C ASP A 147 16.14 -1.47 -4.11
N GLY A 148 15.58 -0.51 -3.36
CA GLY A 148 14.44 0.30 -3.82
C GLY A 148 14.77 1.22 -5.01
N HIS A 149 15.94 1.09 -5.64
CA HIS A 149 16.36 1.85 -6.81
C HIS A 149 16.24 1.07 -8.11
N SER A 150 16.47 -0.24 -8.09
CA SER A 150 16.55 -1.06 -9.30
C SER A 150 15.58 -2.22 -9.30
N GLN A 151 15.54 -2.99 -8.21
CA GLN A 151 14.75 -4.22 -8.13
C GLN A 151 14.44 -4.57 -6.67
N ILE A 152 13.23 -5.09 -6.46
CA ILE A 152 12.82 -5.70 -5.19
C ILE A 152 12.52 -7.16 -5.50
N ALA A 153 12.97 -8.08 -4.65
CA ALA A 153 12.68 -9.49 -4.81
C ALA A 153 12.30 -10.14 -3.48
N THR A 154 11.32 -11.03 -3.52
CA THR A 154 10.84 -11.80 -2.38
C THR A 154 10.87 -13.27 -2.76
N LYS A 155 11.48 -14.09 -1.91
CA LYS A 155 11.43 -15.55 -2.00
C LYS A 155 10.67 -16.10 -0.80
N ILE A 156 9.72 -16.97 -1.06
CA ILE A 156 8.90 -17.65 -0.05
C ILE A 156 9.18 -19.14 -0.20
N SER A 157 9.44 -19.80 0.92
CA SER A 157 9.70 -21.24 0.96
C SER A 157 8.88 -21.85 2.09
N SER A 158 7.95 -22.73 1.70
CA SER A 158 7.06 -23.51 2.56
C SER A 158 7.18 -24.98 2.19
N GLU A 159 6.62 -25.87 3.00
CA GLU A 159 6.50 -27.29 2.63
C GLU A 159 5.76 -27.42 1.29
N GLY A 160 6.40 -28.06 0.30
CA GLY A 160 5.83 -28.30 -1.02
C GLY A 160 5.68 -27.07 -1.94
N THR A 161 5.96 -25.85 -1.46
CA THR A 161 5.75 -24.62 -2.23
C THR A 161 6.95 -23.68 -2.18
N THR A 162 7.45 -23.27 -3.35
CA THR A 162 8.40 -22.16 -3.49
C THR A 162 7.82 -21.09 -4.40
N ILE A 163 7.79 -19.85 -3.92
CA ILE A 163 7.36 -18.70 -4.71
C ILE A 163 8.51 -17.71 -4.78
N LYS A 164 8.83 -17.24 -5.99
CA LYS A 164 9.80 -16.17 -6.20
C LYS A 164 9.10 -15.03 -6.91
N ILE A 165 9.23 -13.83 -6.36
CA ILE A 165 8.62 -12.62 -6.88
C ILE A 165 9.73 -11.62 -7.10
N LYS A 166 9.70 -10.93 -8.23
CA LYS A 166 10.65 -9.87 -8.56
C LYS A 166 9.90 -8.69 -9.18
N TRP A 167 10.09 -7.51 -8.63
CA TRP A 167 9.69 -6.23 -9.22
C TRP A 167 10.92 -5.59 -9.85
N SER A 168 10.82 -5.14 -11.09
CA SER A 168 11.92 -4.52 -11.84
C SER A 168 11.44 -3.25 -12.55
N ASP A 169 12.39 -2.46 -13.08
CA ASP A 169 12.10 -1.20 -13.74
C ASP A 169 11.27 -0.26 -12.85
N LEU A 170 11.74 -0.09 -11.62
CA LEU A 170 11.09 0.75 -10.62
C LEU A 170 11.07 2.21 -11.08
N GLU A 171 9.92 2.85 -10.92
CA GLU A 171 9.72 4.25 -11.27
C GLU A 171 10.01 5.18 -10.09
N ALA A 172 9.91 6.49 -10.33
CA ALA A 172 10.11 7.48 -9.29
C ALA A 172 9.13 7.26 -8.11
N PRO A 173 9.59 7.39 -6.86
CA PRO A 173 8.71 7.25 -5.71
C PRO A 173 7.61 8.30 -5.68
N VAL A 174 6.40 7.88 -5.29
CA VAL A 174 5.22 8.73 -5.14
C VAL A 174 4.70 8.62 -3.71
N VAL A 175 4.44 9.75 -3.06
CA VAL A 175 3.79 9.76 -1.75
C VAL A 175 2.31 9.45 -1.93
N VAL A 176 1.82 8.48 -1.16
CA VAL A 176 0.41 8.05 -1.18
C VAL A 176 -0.20 8.30 0.19
N THR A 177 -1.31 9.04 0.19
CA THR A 177 -2.21 9.15 1.33
C THR A 177 -3.60 8.71 0.90
N SER A 178 -4.18 7.81 1.68
CA SER A 178 -5.50 7.26 1.47
C SER A 178 -6.37 7.55 2.67
N ALA A 179 -7.58 8.06 2.41
CA ALA A 179 -8.64 8.07 3.40
C ALA A 179 -9.16 6.64 3.65
N PRO A 180 -9.78 6.38 4.82
CA PRO A 180 -10.49 5.13 5.09
C PRO A 180 -11.45 4.76 3.96
N ARG A 181 -11.52 3.46 3.66
CA ARG A 181 -12.40 2.88 2.63
C ARG A 181 -12.09 3.28 1.18
N SER A 182 -11.01 4.02 0.89
CA SER A 182 -10.63 4.32 -0.50
C SER A 182 -10.25 3.06 -1.28
N PHE A 183 -9.64 2.07 -0.62
CA PHE A 183 -9.20 0.80 -1.21
C PHE A 183 -9.79 -0.45 -0.55
N GLY A 184 -10.86 -0.29 0.24
CA GLY A 184 -11.51 -1.39 0.98
C GLY A 184 -11.37 -1.25 2.49
N PRO A 185 -10.15 -1.34 3.06
CA PRO A 185 -9.94 -1.29 4.51
C PRO A 185 -10.40 0.03 5.16
N PRO A 186 -10.90 0.00 6.41
CA PRO A 186 -11.36 1.18 7.15
C PRO A 186 -10.22 2.04 7.75
N PHE A 187 -9.02 2.02 7.17
CA PHE A 187 -7.84 2.68 7.73
C PHE A 187 -7.37 3.86 6.89
N TYR A 188 -6.77 4.86 7.53
CA TYR A 188 -5.88 5.76 6.82
C TYR A 188 -4.61 5.00 6.43
N ILE A 189 -4.17 5.16 5.19
CA ILE A 189 -2.89 4.61 4.74
C ILE A 189 -2.03 5.78 4.30
N ASN A 190 -0.86 5.92 4.91
CA ASN A 190 0.17 6.84 4.45
C ASN A 190 1.37 6.02 4.03
N GLY A 191 2.03 6.39 2.94
CA GLY A 191 3.22 5.68 2.53
C GLY A 191 3.92 6.27 1.31
N MET A 192 5.00 5.59 0.91
CA MET A 192 5.77 5.87 -0.29
C MET A 192 5.68 4.68 -1.22
N MET A 193 5.11 4.90 -2.40
CA MET A 193 4.91 3.90 -3.44
C MET A 193 6.01 3.99 -4.50
N LEU A 194 6.57 2.84 -4.86
CA LEU A 194 7.40 2.61 -6.03
C LEU A 194 6.58 1.81 -7.05
N PRO A 195 6.04 2.46 -8.10
CA PRO A 195 5.52 1.74 -9.25
C PRO A 195 6.62 0.90 -9.90
N ALA A 196 6.26 -0.24 -10.49
CA ALA A 196 7.18 -1.05 -11.28
C ALA A 196 6.59 -1.30 -12.66
N LYS A 197 7.41 -1.15 -13.71
CA LYS A 197 6.95 -1.41 -15.09
C LYS A 197 6.94 -2.88 -15.45
N SER A 198 7.73 -3.68 -14.74
CA SER A 198 7.86 -5.10 -14.99
C SER A 198 7.98 -5.88 -13.69
N PHE A 199 7.60 -7.14 -13.76
CA PHE A 199 7.74 -8.07 -12.65
C PHE A 199 7.79 -9.50 -13.18
N GLN A 200 8.17 -10.42 -12.30
CA GLN A 200 8.18 -11.84 -12.56
C GLN A 200 7.68 -12.56 -11.30
N VAL A 201 6.83 -13.57 -11.50
CA VAL A 201 6.42 -14.49 -10.45
C VAL A 201 6.68 -15.91 -10.94
N LEU A 202 7.42 -16.66 -10.15
CA LEU A 202 7.64 -18.09 -10.34
C LEU A 202 6.99 -18.84 -9.17
N ILE A 203 6.11 -19.79 -9.47
CA ILE A 203 5.50 -20.71 -8.51
C ILE A 203 6.01 -22.11 -8.83
N ASN A 204 6.71 -22.73 -7.88
CA ASN A 204 7.35 -24.05 -8.06
C ASN A 204 8.24 -24.14 -9.31
N GLY A 205 8.83 -23.01 -9.72
CA GLY A 205 9.68 -22.90 -10.91
C GLY A 205 8.94 -22.55 -12.20
N THR A 206 7.61 -22.55 -12.20
CA THR A 206 6.77 -22.18 -13.33
C THR A 206 6.43 -20.70 -13.30
N GLU A 207 6.65 -20.00 -14.41
CA GLU A 207 6.26 -18.60 -14.54
C GLU A 207 4.75 -18.46 -14.71
N VAL A 208 4.13 -17.60 -13.89
CA VAL A 208 2.69 -17.37 -13.94
C VAL A 208 2.29 -16.74 -15.26
N LYS A 209 1.12 -17.12 -15.77
CA LYS A 209 0.53 -16.56 -16.99
C LYS A 209 -0.66 -15.67 -16.65
N GLY A 210 -1.00 -14.78 -17.59
CA GLY A 210 -2.19 -13.93 -17.51
C GLY A 210 -1.90 -12.46 -17.74
N LYS A 211 -2.96 -11.65 -17.60
CA LYS A 211 -2.90 -10.20 -17.72
C LYS A 211 -2.93 -9.54 -16.36
N PHE A 212 -2.12 -8.50 -16.25
CA PHE A 212 -1.98 -7.68 -15.06
C PHE A 212 -2.56 -6.32 -15.39
N GLU A 213 -3.67 -6.00 -14.75
CA GLU A 213 -4.45 -4.82 -15.08
C GLU A 213 -4.49 -3.88 -13.89
N SER A 214 -4.20 -2.60 -14.16
CA SER A 214 -4.28 -1.53 -13.19
C SER A 214 -5.67 -1.52 -12.51
N PHE A 215 -5.71 -1.46 -11.19
CA PHE A 215 -6.97 -1.52 -10.45
C PHE A 215 -7.32 -0.17 -9.80
N GLY A 216 -8.61 0.16 -9.86
CA GLY A 216 -9.15 1.31 -9.15
C GLY A 216 -8.67 2.68 -9.64
N LYS A 217 -9.09 3.69 -8.89
CA LYS A 217 -8.77 5.10 -9.09
C LYS A 217 -7.68 5.46 -8.08
N GLY A 218 -6.57 6.00 -8.56
CA GLY A 218 -5.44 6.42 -7.75
C GLY A 218 -5.74 7.65 -6.87
N PRO A 219 -4.76 8.03 -6.02
CA PRO A 219 -4.97 8.97 -4.91
C PRO A 219 -5.45 10.36 -5.31
N GLU A 220 -5.21 10.80 -6.54
CA GLU A 220 -5.58 12.12 -7.07
C GLU A 220 -7.02 12.19 -7.62
N GLY A 221 -8.00 11.66 -6.88
CA GLY A 221 -9.41 11.76 -7.26
C GLY A 221 -9.76 11.00 -8.55
N GLY A 222 -8.97 9.98 -8.91
CA GLY A 222 -9.23 9.09 -10.04
C GLY A 222 -8.79 9.56 -11.42
N LYS A 223 -7.85 10.52 -11.49
CA LYS A 223 -7.17 10.86 -12.76
C LYS A 223 -6.01 9.92 -13.09
N THR A 224 -5.41 9.31 -12.08
CA THR A 224 -4.29 8.37 -12.23
C THR A 224 -4.77 6.99 -11.83
N GLN A 225 -4.48 5.95 -12.61
CA GLN A 225 -4.81 4.57 -12.23
C GLN A 225 -3.74 4.06 -11.24
N ILE A 226 -4.10 3.24 -10.27
CA ILE A 226 -3.08 2.57 -9.46
C ILE A 226 -2.40 1.55 -10.38
N PRO A 227 -1.07 1.54 -10.49
CA PRO A 227 -0.38 0.52 -11.28
C PRO A 227 -0.78 -0.87 -10.76
N PRO A 228 -0.85 -1.89 -11.64
CA PRO A 228 -1.16 -3.25 -11.20
C PRO A 228 -0.08 -3.80 -10.27
N VAL A 229 1.11 -3.20 -10.32
CA VAL A 229 2.31 -3.72 -9.71
C VAL A 229 3.09 -2.59 -9.06
N PHE A 230 3.25 -2.65 -7.74
CA PHE A 230 3.94 -1.62 -6.97
C PHE A 230 4.44 -2.15 -5.62
N SER A 231 5.36 -1.39 -5.04
CA SER A 231 5.82 -1.56 -3.67
C SER A 231 5.55 -0.31 -2.85
N LEU A 232 4.82 -0.42 -1.75
CA LEU A 232 4.84 0.57 -0.67
C LEU A 232 6.02 0.25 0.24
N ILE A 233 7.19 0.84 -0.04
CA ILE A 233 8.43 0.56 0.72
C ILE A 233 8.41 1.11 2.15
N SER A 234 7.48 2.03 2.44
CA SER A 234 7.17 2.50 3.78
C SER A 234 5.68 2.81 3.81
N THR A 235 4.94 2.19 4.72
CA THR A 235 3.52 2.43 4.92
C THR A 235 3.15 2.37 6.40
N THR A 236 2.24 3.24 6.81
CA THR A 236 1.63 3.26 8.14
C THR A 236 0.12 3.27 7.98
N TRP A 237 -0.54 2.32 8.64
CA TRP A 237 -1.98 2.14 8.63
C TRP A 237 -2.54 2.58 9.98
N ILE A 238 -3.52 3.47 9.95
CA ILE A 238 -4.00 4.16 11.14
C ILE A 238 -5.52 4.01 11.26
N GLN A 239 -5.97 3.53 12.41
CA GLN A 239 -7.37 3.47 12.80
C GLN A 239 -7.93 4.90 12.93
N PRO A 240 -9.08 5.20 12.28
CA PRO A 240 -9.77 6.47 12.46
C PRO A 240 -10.35 6.61 13.88
N ASP A 241 -10.46 7.85 14.35
CA ASP A 241 -11.00 8.20 15.67
C ASP A 241 -12.46 7.78 15.84
N GLU A 242 -13.24 7.94 14.78
CA GLU A 242 -14.62 7.48 14.71
C GLU A 242 -14.72 6.25 13.81
N PRO A 243 -15.53 5.25 14.19
CA PRO A 243 -15.80 4.10 13.33
C PRO A 243 -16.31 4.59 11.97
N VAL A 244 -15.60 4.27 10.90
CA VAL A 244 -16.07 4.59 9.56
C VAL A 244 -17.21 3.62 9.26
N PRO A 245 -18.43 4.12 8.97
CA PRO A 245 -19.57 3.26 8.71
C PRO A 245 -19.18 2.22 7.67
N SER A 246 -19.52 0.95 7.92
CA SER A 246 -19.47 -0.04 6.85
C SER A 246 -20.30 0.53 5.69
N LYS A 247 -19.89 0.29 4.44
CA LYS A 247 -20.77 0.58 3.32
C LYS A 247 -22.01 -0.27 3.55
N GLY A 248 -23.04 0.31 4.15
CA GLY A 248 -24.32 -0.35 4.32
C GLY A 248 -24.68 -0.89 2.95
N ARG A 249 -25.06 -2.17 2.88
CA ARG A 249 -25.87 -2.64 1.76
C ARG A 249 -26.86 -1.51 1.50
N ARG A 250 -26.83 -0.91 0.32
CA ARG A 250 -27.92 -0.03 -0.11
C ARG A 250 -29.16 -0.92 -0.24
N GLY A 251 -29.75 -1.31 0.88
CA GLY A 251 -31.16 -1.60 1.03
C GLY A 251 -31.91 -0.26 1.03
N GLY A 252 -31.62 0.56 0.03
CA GLY A 252 -32.49 1.66 -0.33
C GLY A 252 -33.56 1.04 -1.20
N SER A 253 -34.58 0.46 -0.57
CA SER A 253 -35.91 0.44 -1.17
C SER A 253 -36.19 1.89 -1.54
N ARG A 254 -36.05 2.23 -2.83
CA ARG A 254 -36.67 3.45 -3.34
C ARG A 254 -38.14 3.34 -2.93
N PRO A 255 -38.74 4.36 -2.28
CA PRO A 255 -40.19 4.40 -2.15
C PRO A 255 -40.75 4.24 -3.55
N ASN A 256 -41.64 3.26 -3.71
CA ASN A 256 -42.24 2.97 -4.99
C ASN A 256 -43.05 4.21 -5.39
N ARG A 257 -42.71 4.83 -6.53
CA ARG A 257 -43.36 6.06 -7.02
C ARG A 257 -44.87 5.85 -7.32
N SER A 258 -45.37 4.63 -7.17
CA SER A 258 -46.77 4.26 -7.29
C SER A 258 -47.63 4.63 -6.07
N GLU A 259 -47.06 4.83 -4.87
CA GLU A 259 -47.88 5.18 -3.68
C GLU A 259 -48.25 6.66 -3.60
N GLN A 260 -47.57 7.55 -4.33
CA GLN A 260 -47.95 8.98 -4.41
C GLN A 260 -48.97 9.31 -5.50
N GLN A 261 -49.45 8.34 -6.27
CA GLN A 261 -50.51 8.56 -7.27
C GLN A 261 -51.91 8.17 -6.81
N GLU A 262 -52.06 7.43 -5.69
CA GLU A 262 -53.39 7.09 -5.16
C GLU A 262 -53.94 8.14 -4.18
N GLU A 263 -53.11 8.84 -3.41
CA GLU A 263 -53.60 9.92 -2.51
C GLU A 263 -54.05 11.18 -3.26
N GLY A 264 -53.62 11.40 -4.51
CA GLY A 264 -54.01 12.56 -5.32
C GLY A 264 -55.34 12.43 -6.07
N GLN A 265 -55.98 11.25 -6.07
CA GLN A 265 -57.23 11.01 -6.80
C GLN A 265 -58.48 10.91 -5.90
N GLN A 266 -58.34 10.79 -4.58
CA GLN A 266 -59.50 10.83 -3.67
C GLN A 266 -59.96 12.24 -3.28
N GLU A 267 -59.19 13.29 -3.57
CA GLU A 267 -59.55 14.68 -3.23
C GLU A 267 -60.31 15.44 -4.34
N LYS A 268 -60.70 14.78 -5.44
CA LYS A 268 -61.49 15.36 -6.54
C LYS A 268 -62.86 14.73 -6.76
N SER A 269 -63.41 14.08 -5.74
CA SER A 269 -64.78 13.55 -5.79
C SER A 269 -65.51 13.77 -4.47
N GLN A 270 -65.63 15.04 -4.08
CA GLN A 270 -66.71 15.57 -3.26
C GLN A 270 -67.08 16.97 -3.73
#